data_AF-A0A5C7YXW0-F1
#
_entry.id   AF-A0A5C7YXW0-F1
#
_cell.length_a   1.000
_cell.length_b   1.000
_cell.length_c   1.000
_cell.angle_alpha   90.00
_cell.angle_beta   90.00
_cell.angle_gamma   90.00
#
_symmetry.space_group_name_H-M   'P 1'
#
loop_
_entity.id
_entity.type
_entity.pdbx_description
1 polymer ?
#
loop_
_entity_poly.entity_id
_entity_poly.type
_entity_poly.pdbx_seq_one_letter_code
_entity_poly.pdbx_strand_id
1 'polypeptide(L)'
;MSAKKKTIVGIISISITLIIGFIFYGLYLMADEDKYGDLVYVKEKAENGDLILKCSREYHSNKESEFDEIGIIEKSFGKVYVWDNKNTLKKSLFDWCERQNAQKVIILRPKGNVKTEKIPKIEGKYNYLLNSTEYEKITETL
;
A
#
# COMPACT_ATOMS: atom_id res chain seq x y z
N MET A 1 -3.24 -55.36 1.05
CA MET A 1 -2.13 -54.48 0.62
C MET A 1 -1.03 -54.53 1.67
N SER A 2 0.22 -54.87 1.30
CA SER A 2 1.31 -55.09 2.26
C SER A 2 1.73 -53.78 2.95
N ALA A 3 2.29 -53.88 4.17
CA ALA A 3 2.72 -52.72 4.95
C ALA A 3 3.67 -51.81 4.17
N LYS A 4 4.62 -52.39 3.41
CA LYS A 4 5.53 -51.65 2.52
C LYS A 4 4.81 -50.83 1.45
N LYS A 5 3.74 -51.38 0.83
CA LYS A 5 2.92 -50.65 -0.14
C LYS A 5 2.15 -49.48 0.50
N LYS A 6 1.69 -49.63 1.75
CA LYS A 6 1.00 -48.55 2.48
C LYS A 6 1.94 -47.39 2.80
N THR A 7 3.17 -47.69 3.22
CA THR A 7 4.18 -46.66 3.52
C THR A 7 4.57 -45.85 2.27
N ILE A 8 4.77 -46.53 1.13
CA ILE A 8 5.10 -45.86 -0.14
C ILE A 8 3.97 -44.93 -0.59
N VAL A 9 2.72 -45.38 -0.52
CA VAL A 9 1.55 -44.55 -0.87
C VAL A 9 1.41 -43.35 0.08
N GLY A 10 1.68 -43.54 1.38
CA GLY A 10 1.68 -42.45 2.37
C GLY A 10 2.71 -41.36 2.05
N ILE A 11 3.94 -41.75 1.73
CA ILE A 11 5.01 -40.80 1.37
C ILE A 11 4.63 -40.02 0.10
N ILE A 12 4.15 -40.71 -0.94
CA ILE A 12 3.72 -40.06 -2.20
C ILE A 12 2.60 -39.06 -1.92
N SER A 13 1.62 -39.42 -1.10
CA SER A 13 0.50 -38.54 -0.75
C SER A 13 0.95 -37.28 0.00
N ILE A 14 1.90 -37.41 0.93
CA ILE A 14 2.46 -36.27 1.67
C ILE A 14 3.24 -35.35 0.72
N SER A 15 4.08 -35.92 -0.14
CA SER A 15 4.86 -35.16 -1.11
C SER A 15 3.96 -34.37 -2.07
N ILE A 16 2.89 -35.00 -2.57
CA ILE A 16 1.90 -34.31 -3.44
C ILE A 16 1.24 -33.16 -2.69
N THR A 17 0.85 -33.36 -1.43
CA THR A 17 0.19 -32.32 -0.63
C THR A 17 1.12 -31.13 -0.39
N LEU A 18 2.40 -31.38 -0.13
CA LEU A 18 3.41 -30.32 0.04
C LEU A 18 3.62 -29.53 -1.26
N ILE A 19 3.72 -30.21 -2.41
CA ILE A 19 3.87 -29.56 -3.71
C ILE A 19 2.66 -28.67 -4.01
N ILE A 20 1.44 -29.19 -3.81
CA ILE A 20 0.21 -28.43 -4.01
C ILE A 20 0.18 -27.20 -3.08
N GLY A 21 0.50 -27.37 -1.80
CA GLY A 21 0.57 -26.26 -0.85
C GLY A 21 1.57 -25.18 -1.25
N PHE A 22 2.73 -25.58 -1.77
CA PHE A 22 3.75 -24.64 -2.26
C PHE A 22 3.26 -23.85 -3.49
N ILE A 23 2.58 -24.51 -4.44
CA ILE A 23 2.00 -23.85 -5.62
C ILE A 23 0.95 -22.83 -5.20
N PHE A 24 0.02 -23.20 -4.30
CA PHE A 24 -1.01 -22.28 -3.82
C PHE A 24 -0.42 -21.10 -3.05
N TYR A 25 0.63 -21.32 -2.27
CA TYR A 25 1.34 -20.24 -1.58
C TYR A 25 2.01 -19.28 -2.57
N GLY A 26 2.67 -19.81 -3.61
CA GLY A 26 3.24 -18.99 -4.68
C GLY A 26 2.19 -18.16 -5.42
N LEU A 27 1.06 -18.78 -5.79
CA LEU A 27 -0.07 -18.08 -6.43
C LEU A 27 -0.67 -17.00 -5.52
N TYR A 28 -0.75 -17.25 -4.21
CA TYR A 28 -1.22 -16.26 -3.25
C TYR A 28 -0.29 -15.03 -3.19
N LEU A 29 1.03 -15.24 -3.22
CA LEU A 29 2.00 -14.14 -3.27
C LEU A 29 1.90 -13.35 -4.57
N MET A 30 1.79 -14.03 -5.71
CA MET A 30 1.60 -13.38 -7.02
C MET A 30 0.32 -12.55 -7.08
N ALA A 31 -0.79 -13.04 -6.50
CA ALA A 31 -2.03 -12.30 -6.44
C ALA A 31 -1.94 -11.03 -5.58
N ASP A 32 -1.13 -11.04 -4.51
CA ASP A 32 -0.89 -9.85 -3.69
C ASP A 32 0.04 -8.86 -4.43
N GLU A 33 1.02 -9.34 -5.20
CA GLU A 33 1.87 -8.49 -6.04
C GLU A 33 1.08 -7.84 -7.19
N ASP A 34 0.31 -8.62 -7.96
CA ASP A 34 -0.55 -8.11 -9.04
C ASP A 34 -1.58 -7.10 -8.53
N LYS A 35 -2.10 -7.33 -7.32
CA LYS A 35 -3.07 -6.42 -6.71
C LYS A 35 -2.40 -5.12 -6.28
N TYR A 36 -1.18 -5.13 -5.75
CA TYR A 36 -0.59 -3.90 -5.22
C TYR A 36 0.33 -3.19 -6.22
N GLY A 37 0.89 -3.84 -7.25
CA GLY A 37 1.79 -3.22 -8.22
C GLY A 37 2.83 -2.31 -7.56
N ASP A 38 2.93 -1.05 -8.02
CA ASP A 38 3.82 -0.04 -7.43
C ASP A 38 3.46 0.34 -5.98
N LEU A 39 2.22 0.07 -5.53
CA LEU A 39 1.79 0.25 -4.15
C LEU A 39 2.38 -0.82 -3.21
N VAL A 40 3.01 -1.89 -3.70
CA VAL A 40 3.73 -2.85 -2.85
C VAL A 40 4.82 -2.12 -2.06
N TYR A 41 5.60 -1.28 -2.72
CA TYR A 41 6.66 -0.49 -2.08
C TYR A 41 6.09 0.50 -1.05
N VAL A 42 4.93 1.08 -1.34
CA VAL A 42 4.19 1.93 -0.41
C VAL A 42 3.76 1.13 0.82
N LYS A 43 3.18 -0.07 0.61
CA LYS A 43 2.72 -0.97 1.68
C LYS A 43 3.87 -1.38 2.62
N GLU A 44 5.02 -1.69 2.05
CA GLU A 44 6.20 -2.12 2.81
C GLU A 44 6.79 -0.97 3.66
N LYS A 45 7.06 0.18 3.05
CA LYS A 45 7.77 1.30 3.70
C LYS A 45 6.92 2.17 4.62
N ALA A 46 5.61 2.19 4.43
CA ALA A 46 4.70 3.01 5.21
C ALA A 46 4.70 2.64 6.71
N GLU A 47 4.51 3.61 7.59
CA GLU A 47 4.33 3.41 9.03
C GLU A 47 3.07 4.11 9.55
N ASN A 48 2.67 3.74 10.77
CA ASN A 48 1.54 4.38 11.45
C ASN A 48 1.79 5.87 11.62
N GLY A 49 0.84 6.71 11.21
CA GLY A 49 0.95 8.16 11.32
C GLY A 49 1.66 8.85 10.16
N ASP A 50 2.20 8.09 9.20
CA ASP A 50 2.70 8.68 7.96
C ASP A 50 1.55 9.37 7.19
N LEU A 51 1.86 10.49 6.54
CA LEU A 51 0.94 11.12 5.60
C LEU A 51 1.07 10.43 4.24
N ILE A 52 -0.07 10.23 3.59
CA ILE A 52 -0.14 9.78 2.21
C ILE A 52 -0.81 10.86 1.39
N LEU A 53 -0.18 11.27 0.29
CA LEU A 53 -0.77 12.18 -0.68
C LEU A 53 -1.02 11.44 -1.99
N LYS A 54 -2.10 11.80 -2.68
CA LYS A 54 -2.42 11.28 -4.00
C LYS A 54 -2.76 12.40 -4.98
N CYS A 55 -2.33 12.21 -6.22
CA CYS A 55 -2.81 12.94 -7.39
C CYS A 55 -4.03 12.21 -7.98
N SER A 56 -5.22 12.80 -7.85
CA SER A 56 -6.47 12.23 -8.38
C SER A 56 -6.82 12.71 -9.80
N ARG A 57 -6.12 13.73 -10.30
CA ARG A 57 -6.34 14.31 -11.64
C ARG A 57 -5.34 13.77 -12.66
N GLU A 58 -5.77 13.72 -13.92
CA GLU A 58 -4.93 13.29 -15.05
C GLU A 58 -3.63 14.09 -15.11
N TYR A 59 -2.52 13.35 -15.13
CA TYR A 59 -1.19 13.90 -15.30
C TYR A 59 -0.96 14.23 -16.78
N HIS A 60 -0.97 15.51 -17.13
CA HIS A 60 -0.45 15.95 -18.42
C HIS A 60 1.08 15.99 -18.34
N SER A 61 1.78 15.32 -19.25
CA SER A 61 3.17 14.84 -19.11
C SER A 61 4.28 15.87 -18.86
N ASN A 62 3.98 17.14 -18.62
CA ASN A 62 4.94 18.24 -18.45
C ASN A 62 4.65 19.15 -17.25
N LYS A 63 3.74 18.79 -16.33
CA LYS A 63 3.45 19.56 -15.11
C LYS A 63 3.83 18.77 -13.87
N GLU A 64 4.33 19.46 -12.85
CA GLU A 64 4.56 18.85 -11.53
C GLU A 64 3.27 18.17 -11.02
N SER A 65 3.40 16.97 -10.45
CA SER A 65 2.27 16.20 -9.95
C SER A 65 1.46 17.02 -8.93
N GLU A 66 0.16 17.16 -9.15
CA GLU A 66 -0.71 17.98 -8.29
C GLU A 66 -1.33 17.09 -7.22
N PHE A 67 -0.74 17.08 -6.02
CA PHE A 67 -1.25 16.28 -4.92
C PHE A 67 -2.46 16.98 -4.31
N ASP A 68 -3.66 16.47 -4.57
CA ASP A 68 -4.93 17.09 -4.18
C ASP A 68 -5.73 16.27 -3.17
N GLU A 69 -5.27 15.07 -2.84
CA GLU A 69 -5.82 14.24 -1.77
C GLU A 69 -4.78 13.94 -0.69
N ILE A 70 -5.24 13.82 0.54
CA ILE A 70 -4.42 13.52 1.72
C ILE A 70 -5.13 12.49 2.60
N GLY A 71 -4.33 11.64 3.23
CA GLY A 71 -4.77 10.81 4.33
C GLY A 71 -3.64 10.50 5.30
N ILE A 72 -3.99 9.82 6.38
CA ILE A 72 -3.06 9.32 7.39
C ILE A 72 -3.05 7.80 7.31
N ILE A 73 -1.86 7.21 7.34
CA ILE A 73 -1.68 5.77 7.30
C ILE A 73 -1.92 5.15 8.67
N GLU A 74 -2.66 4.04 8.67
CA GLU A 74 -2.77 3.12 9.79
C GLU A 74 -2.46 1.68 9.32
N LYS A 75 -1.44 1.07 9.90
CA LYS A 75 -1.10 -0.35 9.79
C LYS A 75 -1.80 -1.15 10.89
N SER A 76 -2.57 -2.14 10.46
CA SER A 76 -3.27 -3.07 11.36
C SER A 76 -3.33 -4.47 10.74
N PHE A 77 -2.96 -5.50 11.49
CA PHE A 77 -2.96 -6.91 11.05
C PHE A 77 -2.27 -7.14 9.69
N GLY A 78 -1.10 -6.53 9.45
CA GLY A 78 -0.35 -6.66 8.21
C GLY A 78 -0.96 -5.96 6.99
N LYS A 79 -2.04 -5.20 7.18
CA LYS A 79 -2.71 -4.40 6.14
C LYS A 79 -2.46 -2.92 6.37
N VAL A 80 -2.45 -2.16 5.28
CA VAL A 80 -2.32 -0.70 5.30
C VAL A 80 -3.67 -0.09 4.99
N TYR A 81 -4.10 0.79 5.88
CA TYR A 81 -5.33 1.56 5.77
C TYR A 81 -5.01 3.05 5.68
N VAL A 82 -5.91 3.80 5.06
CA VAL A 82 -5.84 5.25 4.91
C VAL A 82 -7.07 5.87 5.53
N TRP A 83 -6.84 6.75 6.51
CA TRP A 83 -7.83 7.70 7.02
C TRP A 83 -7.78 8.95 6.16
N ASP A 84 -8.71 9.08 5.23
CA ASP A 84 -8.80 10.25 4.37
C ASP A 84 -9.68 11.35 4.98
N ASN A 85 -9.51 12.59 4.54
CA ASN A 85 -10.27 13.72 5.05
C ASN A 85 -11.68 13.86 4.42
N LYS A 86 -12.06 12.99 3.48
CA LYS A 86 -13.34 13.04 2.75
C LYS A 86 -14.36 12.06 3.31
N ASN A 87 -13.91 11.00 3.98
CA ASN A 87 -14.72 9.86 4.41
C ASN A 87 -14.50 9.57 5.90
N THR A 88 -15.58 9.16 6.57
CA THR A 88 -15.55 8.84 8.01
C THR A 88 -14.96 7.46 8.32
N LEU A 89 -14.74 6.63 7.28
CA LEU A 89 -14.23 5.26 7.41
C LEU A 89 -12.89 5.14 6.72
N LYS A 90 -11.93 4.50 7.40
CA LYS A 90 -10.67 4.10 6.78
C LYS A 90 -10.90 3.14 5.63
N LYS A 91 -10.12 3.29 4.57
CA LYS A 91 -10.12 2.39 3.40
C LYS A 91 -8.81 1.63 3.36
N SER A 92 -8.78 0.46 2.72
CA SER A 92 -7.49 -0.17 2.41
C SER A 92 -6.69 0.75 1.48
N LEU A 93 -5.35 0.70 1.55
CA LEU A 93 -4.48 1.47 0.65
C LEU A 93 -4.87 1.26 -0.81
N PHE A 94 -5.12 0.00 -1.18
CA PHE A 94 -5.56 -0.39 -2.51
C PHE A 94 -6.91 0.25 -2.88
N ASP A 95 -7.94 0.09 -2.06
CA ASP A 95 -9.27 0.68 -2.32
C ASP A 95 -9.22 2.21 -2.41
N TRP A 96 -8.34 2.84 -1.61
CA TRP A 96 -8.17 4.28 -1.62
C TRP A 96 -7.48 4.78 -2.89
N CYS A 97 -6.51 4.03 -3.41
CA CYS A 97 -5.81 4.36 -4.65
C CYS A 97 -6.62 4.03 -5.91
N GLU A 98 -7.11 2.79 -6.05
CA GLU A 98 -7.79 2.33 -7.28
C GLU A 98 -9.14 3.01 -7.52
N ARG A 99 -10.01 3.09 -6.50
CA ARG A 99 -11.35 3.66 -6.69
C ARG A 99 -11.33 5.13 -7.10
N GLN A 100 -10.17 5.78 -7.01
CA GLN A 100 -9.97 7.20 -7.29
C GLN A 100 -8.91 7.43 -8.36
N ASN A 101 -8.57 6.40 -9.17
CA ASN A 101 -7.62 6.48 -10.28
C ASN A 101 -6.33 7.22 -9.92
N ALA A 102 -5.68 6.79 -8.83
CA ALA A 102 -4.41 7.35 -8.38
C ALA A 102 -3.38 7.34 -9.52
N GLN A 103 -3.00 8.52 -10.00
CA GLN A 103 -1.90 8.64 -10.97
C GLN A 103 -0.54 8.59 -10.28
N LYS A 104 -0.47 9.18 -9.08
CA LYS A 104 0.75 9.19 -8.28
C LYS A 104 0.44 9.24 -6.80
N VAL A 105 1.22 8.52 -6.01
CA VAL A 105 1.12 8.46 -4.55
C VAL A 105 2.49 8.75 -3.95
N ILE A 106 2.51 9.50 -2.85
CA ILE A 106 3.72 9.81 -2.09
C ILE A 106 3.46 9.66 -0.59
N ILE A 107 4.45 9.12 0.11
CA ILE A 107 4.45 9.02 1.57
C ILE A 107 5.39 10.05 2.17
N LEU A 108 4.87 10.81 3.13
CA LEU A 108 5.60 11.78 3.91
C LEU A 108 5.58 11.38 5.40
N ARG A 109 6.74 11.35 6.02
CA ARG A 109 6.89 11.07 7.46
C ARG A 109 7.17 12.35 8.24
N PRO A 110 6.43 12.64 9.32
CA PRO A 110 6.72 13.81 10.16
C PRO A 110 8.06 13.65 10.89
N LYS A 111 8.88 14.71 10.86
CA LYS A 111 10.14 14.83 11.61
C LYS A 111 9.82 15.35 13.01
N GLY A 112 9.40 14.44 13.90
CA GLY A 112 9.08 14.75 15.30
C GLY A 112 7.59 15.07 15.54
N ASN A 113 7.31 15.88 16.56
CA ASN A 113 5.93 16.19 16.97
C ASN A 113 5.31 17.30 16.11
N VAL A 114 4.99 16.95 14.87
CA VAL A 114 4.27 17.84 13.95
C VAL A 114 2.78 17.80 14.27
N LYS A 115 2.14 18.96 14.40
CA LYS A 115 0.68 19.04 14.58
C LYS A 115 0.00 18.81 13.23
N THR A 116 -0.52 17.62 13.01
CA THR A 116 -1.23 17.23 11.77
C THR A 116 -2.73 17.56 11.77
N GLU A 117 -3.23 18.19 12.85
CA GLU A 117 -4.66 18.43 13.07
C GLU A 117 -5.34 19.28 11.99
N LYS A 118 -4.60 20.19 11.33
CA LYS A 118 -5.10 21.00 10.22
C LYS A 118 -4.01 21.24 9.17
N ILE A 119 -3.98 20.40 8.16
CA ILE A 119 -3.14 20.57 6.97
C ILE A 119 -3.98 21.28 5.89
N PRO A 120 -3.74 22.58 5.62
CA PRO A 120 -4.53 23.32 4.63
C PRO A 120 -4.19 22.89 3.20
N LYS A 121 -5.11 23.16 2.27
CA LYS A 121 -4.80 23.17 0.84
C LYS A 121 -4.33 24.56 0.43
N ILE A 122 -3.21 24.67 -0.25
CA ILE A 122 -2.76 25.91 -0.92
C ILE A 122 -3.07 25.73 -2.40
N GLU A 123 -3.88 26.64 -2.97
CA GLU A 123 -4.33 26.55 -4.36
C GLU A 123 -4.99 25.19 -4.71
N GLY A 124 -5.67 24.59 -3.73
CA GLY A 124 -6.33 23.29 -3.88
C GLY A 124 -5.41 22.06 -3.74
N LYS A 125 -4.12 22.26 -3.44
CA LYS A 125 -3.06 21.23 -3.44
C LYS A 125 -2.29 21.16 -2.12
N TYR A 126 -1.54 20.07 -1.96
CA TYR A 126 -0.67 19.77 -0.82
C TYR A 126 0.82 19.78 -1.18
N ASN A 127 1.20 20.21 -2.39
CA ASN A 127 2.59 20.22 -2.88
C ASN A 127 3.56 20.96 -1.96
N TYR A 128 3.10 21.98 -1.23
CA TYR A 128 3.94 22.71 -0.27
C TYR A 128 4.51 21.80 0.83
N LEU A 129 3.85 20.68 1.16
CA LEU A 129 4.35 19.70 2.12
C LEU A 129 5.61 18.99 1.64
N LEU A 130 5.81 18.88 0.33
CA LEU A 130 7.02 18.27 -0.25
C LEU A 130 8.27 19.11 0.00
N ASN A 131 8.09 20.42 0.14
CA ASN A 131 9.16 21.38 0.43
C ASN A 131 9.23 21.73 1.92
N SER A 132 8.40 21.11 2.76
CA SER A 132 8.40 21.36 4.20
C SER A 132 9.60 20.71 4.86
N THR A 133 10.25 21.43 5.77
CA THR A 133 11.30 20.87 6.63
C THR A 133 10.73 19.95 7.72
N GLU A 134 9.41 19.99 7.94
CA GLU A 134 8.71 19.19 8.95
C GLU A 134 8.46 17.75 8.49
N TYR A 135 8.61 17.45 7.20
CA TYR A 135 8.33 16.13 6.63
C TYR A 135 9.51 15.58 5.85
N GLU A 136 9.62 14.26 5.80
CA GLU A 136 10.56 13.52 4.98
C GLU A 136 9.80 12.71 3.93
N LYS A 137 10.24 12.77 2.67
CA LYS A 137 9.72 11.90 1.63
C LYS A 137 10.30 10.49 1.80
N ILE A 138 9.43 9.53 2.06
CA ILE A 138 9.82 8.12 2.27
C ILE A 138 9.83 7.35 0.95
N THR A 139 8.78 7.51 0.16
CA THR A 139 8.63 6.81 -1.12
C THR A 139 7.59 7.49 -1.99
N GLU A 140 7.69 7.27 -3.31
CA GLU A 140 6.66 7.62 -4.28
C GLU A 140 6.41 6.45 -5.23
N THR A 141 5.21 6.38 -5.79
CA THR A 141 4.94 5.55 -6.98
C THR A 141 5.39 6.29 -8.23
N LEU A 142 5.77 5.53 -9.26
CA LEU A 142 6.13 6.08 -10.57
C LEU A 142 4.89 6.56 -11.32
#